data_AF-A0A6M0IX06-F1
#
_entry.id   AF-A0A6M0IX06-F1
#
_cell.length_a   1.000
_cell.length_b   1.000
_cell.length_c   1.000
_cell.angle_alpha   90.00
_cell.angle_beta   90.00
_cell.angle_gamma   90.00
#
_symmetry.space_group_name_H-M   'P 1'
#
loop_
_entity.id
_entity.type
_entity.pdbx_description
1 polymer ?
#
loop_
_entity_poly.entity_id
_entity_poly.type
_entity_poly.pdbx_seq_one_letter_code
_entity_poly.pdbx_strand_id
1 'polypeptide(L)'
;MPFEQGYSALLMVENSVSGGEVKADHEGESSAAPVPSPEKWSHEAIVARANARPERMHKLKVAENSGHNPGLNFLQECWNDDPALVIVIKKLLAKFPQWGIAIVDGVLMKWNK
;
A
#
# COMPACT_ATOMS: atom_id res chain seq x y z
N MET A 1 31.25 -13.30 -16.33
CA MET A 1 30.57 -12.25 -15.56
C MET A 1 29.56 -12.93 -14.63
N PRO A 2 29.91 -13.27 -13.38
CA PRO A 2 28.95 -13.82 -12.43
C PRO A 2 28.37 -12.70 -11.55
N PHE A 3 27.05 -12.69 -11.38
CA PHE A 3 26.37 -11.88 -10.38
C PHE A 3 25.95 -12.80 -9.22
N GLU A 4 26.88 -12.98 -8.28
CA GLU A 4 26.59 -13.48 -6.94
C GLU A 4 26.00 -12.32 -6.14
N GLN A 5 24.78 -12.48 -5.63
CA GLN A 5 24.24 -11.58 -4.62
C GLN A 5 23.59 -12.40 -3.51
N GLY A 6 24.47 -12.89 -2.62
CA GLY A 6 24.08 -13.30 -1.30
C GLY A 6 23.70 -12.08 -0.46
N TYR A 7 22.47 -12.08 0.05
CA TYR A 7 22.13 -11.38 1.28
C TYR A 7 21.47 -12.38 2.21
N SER A 8 22.32 -13.06 2.98
CA SER A 8 21.90 -13.77 4.18
C SER A 8 21.60 -12.77 5.29
N ALA A 9 20.40 -12.88 5.86
CA ALA A 9 20.01 -12.63 7.24
C ALA A 9 20.62 -11.43 7.99
N LEU A 10 19.79 -10.42 8.24
CA LEU A 10 19.83 -9.65 9.49
C LEU A 10 18.40 -9.44 10.00
N LEU A 11 17.90 -10.41 10.78
CA LEU A 11 16.77 -10.19 11.68
C LEU A 11 17.11 -10.79 13.04
N MET A 12 18.11 -10.18 13.69
CA MET A 12 18.34 -10.34 15.11
C MET A 12 18.08 -8.95 15.72
N VAL A 13 16.82 -8.67 16.03
CA VAL A 13 16.50 -7.65 17.04
C VAL A 13 15.95 -8.42 18.23
N GLU A 14 16.78 -8.51 19.25
CA GLU A 14 16.44 -9.12 20.53
C GLU A 14 15.30 -8.34 21.17
N ASN A 15 14.21 -9.06 21.45
CA ASN A 15 13.12 -8.62 22.31
C ASN A 15 13.67 -8.46 23.74
N SER A 16 14.10 -7.24 24.07
CA SER A 16 14.40 -6.86 25.45
C SER A 16 13.35 -5.87 25.93
N VAL A 17 12.15 -6.37 26.24
CA VAL A 17 11.18 -5.61 27.04
C VAL A 17 11.49 -5.84 28.51
N SER A 18 12.17 -4.86 29.11
CA SER A 18 12.30 -4.72 30.56
C SER A 18 11.43 -3.53 30.95
N GLY A 19 10.35 -3.79 31.70
CA GLY A 19 9.43 -2.75 32.15
C GLY A 19 8.57 -3.29 33.28
N GLY A 20 8.90 -2.86 34.50
CA GLY A 20 8.28 -3.30 35.74
C GLY A 20 6.80 -2.99 35.85
N GLU A 21 6.15 -3.73 36.75
CA GLU A 21 4.76 -3.60 37.13
C GLU A 21 4.41 -2.15 37.48
N VAL A 22 3.53 -1.54 36.70
CA VAL A 22 2.75 -0.37 37.12
C VAL A 22 1.30 -0.80 37.22
N LYS A 23 0.90 -1.03 38.46
CA LYS A 23 -0.49 -1.07 38.89
C LYS A 23 -1.05 0.35 38.80
N ALA A 24 -1.98 0.56 37.88
CA ALA A 24 -2.91 1.67 37.93
C ALA A 24 -4.23 1.22 37.30
N ASP A 25 -5.23 1.07 38.16
CA ASP A 25 -6.62 0.84 37.78
C ASP A 25 -7.12 2.03 36.94
N HIS A 26 -7.39 1.78 35.66
CA HIS A 26 -8.17 2.69 34.83
C HIS A 26 -9.11 1.85 33.97
N GLU A 27 -10.35 1.77 34.45
CA GLU A 27 -11.53 1.45 33.66
C GLU A 27 -11.67 2.54 32.59
N GLY A 28 -11.00 2.31 31.47
CA GLY A 28 -11.19 3.04 30.23
C GLY A 28 -11.75 2.07 29.22
N GLU A 29 -13.02 2.20 28.87
CA GLU A 29 -13.57 1.61 27.66
C GLU A 29 -12.72 2.10 26.49
N SER A 30 -11.70 1.31 26.14
CA SER A 30 -10.96 1.43 24.91
C SER A 30 -11.96 1.08 23.81
N SER A 31 -12.63 2.11 23.28
CA SER A 31 -13.23 2.05 21.96
C SER A 31 -12.11 1.88 20.96
N ALA A 32 -11.57 0.66 20.91
CA ALA A 32 -10.56 0.26 19.95
C ALA A 32 -11.18 0.42 18.57
N ALA A 33 -10.61 1.34 17.78
CA ALA A 33 -10.90 1.42 16.37
C ALA A 33 -10.77 0.01 15.76
N PRO A 34 -11.63 -0.35 14.78
CA PRO A 34 -11.63 -1.70 14.20
C PRO A 34 -10.21 -2.10 13.82
N VAL A 35 -9.71 -3.14 14.48
CA VAL A 35 -8.43 -3.77 14.14
C VAL A 35 -8.50 -4.15 12.65
N PRO A 36 -7.50 -3.83 11.81
CA PRO A 36 -7.52 -4.23 10.41
C PRO A 36 -7.77 -5.73 10.35
N SER A 37 -8.80 -6.12 9.60
CA SER A 37 -9.26 -7.51 9.60
C SER A 37 -8.08 -8.43 9.26
N PRO A 38 -7.80 -9.45 10.08
CA PRO A 38 -6.65 -10.33 9.88
C PRO A 38 -6.70 -11.04 8.51
N GLU A 39 -7.89 -11.19 7.94
CA GLU A 39 -8.12 -11.75 6.59
C GLU A 39 -7.52 -10.90 5.47
N LYS A 40 -7.55 -9.55 5.60
CA LYS A 40 -7.00 -8.60 4.63
C LYS A 40 -5.47 -8.67 4.59
N TRP A 41 -4.83 -9.23 5.60
CA TRP A 41 -3.37 -9.38 5.65
C TRP A 41 -2.96 -10.82 5.93
N SER A 42 -3.82 -11.77 5.56
CA SER A 42 -3.44 -13.18 5.50
C SER A 42 -2.21 -13.36 4.63
N HIS A 43 -1.41 -14.38 4.94
CA HIS A 43 -0.19 -14.68 4.20
C HIS A 43 -0.49 -14.90 2.71
N GLU A 44 -1.60 -15.58 2.41
CA GLU A 44 -2.10 -15.85 1.07
C GLU A 44 -2.51 -14.56 0.36
N ALA A 45 -3.25 -13.66 1.01
CA ALA A 45 -3.64 -12.38 0.41
C ALA A 45 -2.42 -11.50 0.12
N ILE A 46 -1.42 -11.50 1.01
CA ILE A 46 -0.16 -10.78 0.81
C ILE A 46 0.60 -11.37 -0.38
N VAL A 47 0.72 -12.69 -0.47
CA VAL A 47 1.39 -13.39 -1.58
C VAL A 47 0.66 -13.13 -2.89
N ALA A 48 -0.67 -13.24 -2.93
CA ALA A 48 -1.46 -12.96 -4.13
C ALA A 48 -1.26 -11.53 -4.64
N ARG A 49 -1.27 -10.53 -3.74
CA ARG A 49 -0.98 -9.13 -4.08
C ARG A 49 0.44 -8.95 -4.59
N ALA A 50 1.41 -9.59 -3.93
CA ALA A 50 2.82 -9.51 -4.34
C ALA A 50 3.03 -10.10 -5.74
N ASN A 51 2.33 -11.18 -6.09
CA ASN A 51 2.39 -11.79 -7.42
C ASN A 51 1.70 -10.94 -8.50
N ALA A 52 0.62 -10.21 -8.17
CA ALA A 52 -0.07 -9.32 -9.11
C ALA A 52 0.64 -7.96 -9.29
N ARG A 53 1.51 -7.56 -8.35
CA ARG A 53 2.21 -6.27 -8.35
C ARG A 53 3.02 -5.99 -9.63
N PRO A 54 3.83 -6.93 -10.17
CA PRO A 54 4.64 -6.66 -11.36
C PRO A 54 3.80 -6.24 -12.57
N GLU A 55 2.68 -6.92 -12.82
CA GLU A 55 1.79 -6.61 -13.95
C GLU A 55 1.11 -5.25 -13.78
N ARG A 56 0.58 -4.97 -12.58
CA ARG A 56 -0.04 -3.69 -12.24
C ARG A 56 0.96 -2.54 -12.37
N MET A 57 2.18 -2.72 -11.85
CA MET A 57 3.28 -1.76 -11.99
C MET A 57 3.67 -1.54 -13.46
N HIS A 58 3.77 -2.61 -14.25
CA HIS A 58 4.08 -2.50 -15.68
C HIS A 58 3.03 -1.66 -16.41
N LYS A 59 1.73 -1.91 -16.18
CA LYS A 59 0.65 -1.12 -16.77
C LYS A 59 0.70 0.35 -16.34
N LEU A 60 1.01 0.65 -15.07
CA LEU A 60 1.23 2.02 -14.61
C LEU A 60 2.42 2.68 -15.31
N LYS A 61 3.50 1.95 -15.57
CA LYS A 61 4.67 2.42 -16.33
C LYS A 61 4.32 2.73 -17.79
N VAL A 62 3.53 1.87 -18.43
CA VAL A 62 3.04 2.09 -19.80
C VAL A 62 2.14 3.34 -19.86
N ALA A 63 1.24 3.52 -18.89
CA ALA A 63 0.44 4.74 -18.77
C ALA A 63 1.32 5.98 -18.58
N GLU A 64 2.37 5.88 -17.76
CA GLU A 64 3.34 6.97 -17.58
C GLU A 64 4.04 7.36 -18.88
N ASN A 65 4.49 6.37 -19.66
CA ASN A 65 5.25 6.60 -20.88
C ASN A 65 4.37 7.09 -22.03
N SER A 66 3.13 6.61 -22.10
CA SER A 66 2.18 6.97 -23.16
C SER A 66 1.37 8.24 -22.86
N GLY A 67 1.27 8.63 -21.57
CA GLY A 67 0.33 9.67 -21.12
C GLY A 67 -1.15 9.25 -21.21
N HIS A 68 -1.44 8.01 -21.60
CA HIS A 68 -2.80 7.49 -21.70
C HIS A 68 -3.34 7.12 -20.32
N ASN A 69 -4.57 7.56 -20.02
CA ASN A 69 -5.22 7.25 -18.75
C ASN A 69 -5.60 5.77 -18.68
N PRO A 70 -5.09 4.98 -17.70
CA PRO A 70 -5.38 3.55 -17.60
C PRO A 70 -6.80 3.26 -17.05
N GLY A 71 -7.56 4.29 -16.70
CA GLY A 71 -8.94 4.22 -16.23
C GLY A 71 -9.05 4.23 -14.70
N LEU A 72 -10.11 4.89 -14.17
CA LEU A 72 -10.35 5.00 -12.73
C LEU A 72 -10.49 3.63 -12.04
N ASN A 73 -11.21 2.68 -12.65
CA ASN A 73 -11.43 1.35 -12.06
C ASN A 73 -10.10 0.63 -11.78
N PHE A 74 -9.18 0.65 -12.75
CA PHE A 74 -7.86 0.05 -12.61
C PHE A 74 -7.02 0.75 -11.52
N LEU A 75 -7.07 2.08 -11.48
CA LEU A 75 -6.38 2.85 -10.44
C LEU A 75 -6.95 2.56 -9.05
N GLN A 76 -8.27 2.44 -8.91
CA GLN A 76 -8.93 2.07 -7.65
C GLN A 76 -8.54 0.65 -7.19
N GLU A 77 -8.51 -0.33 -8.09
CA GLU A 77 -8.05 -1.68 -7.79
C GLU A 77 -6.61 -1.65 -7.22
N CYS A 78 -5.70 -0.96 -7.91
CA CYS A 78 -4.32 -0.82 -7.45
C CYS A 78 -4.20 -0.05 -6.12
N TRP A 79 -5.02 0.99 -5.93
CA TRP A 79 -5.04 1.84 -4.75
C TRP A 79 -5.48 1.10 -3.49
N ASN A 80 -6.50 0.23 -3.61
CA ASN A 80 -7.06 -0.50 -2.48
C ASN A 80 -6.25 -1.75 -2.11
N ASP A 81 -5.58 -2.37 -3.08
CA ASP A 81 -4.88 -3.64 -2.86
C ASP A 81 -3.45 -3.49 -2.36
N ASP A 82 -2.71 -2.50 -2.88
CA ASP A 82 -1.26 -2.44 -2.68
C ASP A 82 -0.76 -1.02 -2.34
N PRO A 83 -0.35 -0.78 -1.08
CA PRO A 83 0.22 0.50 -0.65
C PRO A 83 1.44 0.95 -1.47
N ALA A 84 2.21 0.03 -2.06
CA ALA A 84 3.36 0.39 -2.89
C ALA A 84 2.91 1.03 -4.22
N LEU A 85 1.74 0.64 -4.75
CA LEU A 85 1.20 1.21 -5.98
C LEU A 85 0.55 2.59 -5.75
N VAL A 86 0.04 2.86 -4.55
CA VAL A 86 -0.53 4.17 -4.16
C VAL A 86 0.46 5.31 -4.41
N ILE A 87 1.74 5.12 -4.09
CA ILE A 87 2.78 6.14 -4.31
C ILE A 87 2.96 6.46 -5.80
N VAL A 88 2.94 5.42 -6.65
CA VAL A 88 3.05 5.57 -8.10
C VAL A 88 1.83 6.28 -8.66
N ILE A 89 0.63 5.90 -8.23
CA ILE A 89 -0.63 6.53 -8.65
C ILE A 89 -0.63 8.01 -8.29
N LYS A 90 -0.25 8.38 -7.05
CA LYS A 90 -0.14 9.78 -6.62
C LYS A 90 0.78 10.59 -7.55
N LYS A 91 1.95 10.04 -7.89
CA LYS A 91 2.90 10.66 -8.83
C LYS A 91 2.29 10.85 -10.22
N LEU A 92 1.58 9.84 -10.73
CA LEU A 92 0.94 9.92 -12.05
C LEU A 92 -0.16 10.97 -12.10
N LEU A 93 -1.03 11.04 -11.09
CA LEU A 93 -2.11 12.03 -11.05
C LEU A 93 -1.57 13.47 -10.97
N ALA A 94 -0.45 13.68 -10.26
CA ALA A 94 0.24 14.97 -10.26
C ALA A 94 0.87 15.31 -11.62
N LYS A 95 1.37 14.30 -12.35
CA LYS A 95 1.98 14.44 -13.68
C LYS A 95 0.94 14.65 -14.78
N PHE A 96 -0.26 14.07 -14.64
CA PHE A 96 -1.32 14.07 -15.64
C PHE A 96 -2.64 14.62 -15.09
N PRO A 97 -2.70 15.91 -14.69
CA PRO A 97 -3.93 16.51 -14.14
C PRO A 97 -5.11 16.46 -15.12
N GLN A 98 -4.84 16.42 -16.43
CA GLN A 98 -5.86 16.31 -17.47
C GLN A 98 -6.66 15.01 -17.43
N TRP A 99 -6.20 13.99 -16.68
CA TRP A 99 -6.96 12.75 -16.49
C TRP A 99 -8.24 12.95 -15.68
N GLY A 100 -8.40 14.10 -15.00
CA GLY A 100 -9.63 14.45 -14.29
C GLY A 100 -9.94 13.48 -13.15
N ILE A 101 -8.91 13.02 -12.44
CA ILE A 101 -9.04 12.14 -11.27
C ILE A 101 -8.42 12.85 -10.07
N ALA A 102 -9.19 12.97 -8.99
CA ALA A 102 -8.76 13.58 -7.74
C ALA A 102 -8.70 12.52 -6.64
N ILE A 103 -7.86 12.80 -5.64
CA ILE A 103 -7.85 12.07 -4.37
C ILE A 103 -8.60 12.94 -3.36
N VAL A 104 -9.75 12.47 -2.88
CA VAL A 104 -10.59 13.17 -1.90
C VAL A 104 -10.80 12.21 -0.73
N ASP A 105 -10.45 12.63 0.49
CA ASP A 105 -10.53 11.82 1.71
C ASP A 105 -9.90 10.43 1.59
N GLY A 106 -8.77 10.35 0.87
CA GLY A 106 -8.05 9.09 0.65
C GLY A 106 -8.65 8.17 -0.42
N VAL A 107 -9.66 8.62 -1.16
CA VAL A 107 -10.35 7.86 -2.21
C VAL A 107 -10.14 8.49 -3.58
N LEU A 108 -9.99 7.66 -4.62
CA LEU A 108 -9.92 8.11 -6.01
C LEU A 108 -11.32 8.34 -6.60
N MET A 109 -11.55 9.53 -7.15
CA MET A 109 -12.82 9.90 -7.78
C MET A 109 -12.60 10.70 -9.07
N LYS A 110 -13.55 10.62 -10.01
CA LYS A 110 -13.57 11.52 -11.17
C LYS A 110 -13.87 12.94 -10.70
N TRP A 111 -13.04 13.88 -11.11
CA TRP A 111 -13.28 15.30 -10.96
C TRP A 111 -13.99 15.81 -12.22
N ASN A 112 -15.29 16.01 -12.13
CA ASN A 112 -16.03 16.79 -13.12
C ASN A 112 -15.87 18.26 -12.76
N LYS A 113 -15.40 19.05 -13.73
CA LYS A 113 -15.37 20.50 -13.61
C LYS A 113 -16.76 21.09 -13.85
#